data_AF-A0A4Y4B0R4-F1
#
_entry.id   AF-A0A4Y4B0R4-F1
#
_cell.length_a   1.000
_cell.length_b   1.000
_cell.length_c   1.000
_cell.angle_alpha   90.00
_cell.angle_beta   90.00
_cell.angle_gamma   90.00
#
_symmetry.space_group_name_H-M   'P 1'
#
loop_
_entity.id
_entity.type
_entity.pdbx_description
1 polymer ?
#
loop_
_entity_poly.entity_id
_entity_poly.type
_entity_poly.pdbx_seq_one_letter_code
_entity_poly.pdbx_strand_id
1 'polypeptide(L)' 'MPIPGTRRTVRTAENAGSTAVALSADEIADLSTLATRVGVSGDRYNPQQMAFVDR' A
#
# COMPACT_ATOMS: atom_id res chain seq x y z
N MET A 1 -1.51 -4.96 9.08
CA MET A 1 -0.77 -5.64 8.00
C MET A 1 -1.39 -5.25 6.67
N PRO A 2 -0.62 -4.72 5.70
CA PRO A 2 -1.13 -4.54 4.33
C PRO A 2 -1.46 -5.91 3.71
N ILE A 3 -2.57 -5.99 2.97
CA ILE A 3 -2.99 -7.22 2.27
C ILE A 3 -2.98 -6.93 0.75
N PRO A 4 -1.80 -6.94 0.11
CA PRO A 4 -1.69 -6.62 -1.31
C PRO A 4 -2.33 -7.73 -2.17
N GLY A 5 -3.30 -7.35 -3.00
CA GLY A 5 -4.00 -8.26 -3.90
C GLY A 5 -3.34 -8.33 -5.28
N THR A 6 -3.13 -9.55 -5.79
CA THR A 6 -2.67 -9.79 -7.16
C THR A 6 -3.17 -11.15 -7.65
N ARG A 7 -3.40 -11.27 -8.96
CA ARG A 7 -3.69 -12.56 -9.63
C ARG A 7 -2.45 -13.21 -10.27
N ARG A 8 -1.35 -12.46 -10.39
CA ARG A 8 -0.11 -12.93 -11.03
C ARG A 8 0.80 -13.58 -9.99
N THR A 9 1.15 -14.84 -10.21
CA THR A 9 2.00 -15.64 -9.31
C THR A 9 3.35 -14.97 -9.03
N VAL A 10 3.97 -14.36 -10.05
CA VAL A 10 5.24 -13.63 -9.91
C VAL A 10 5.12 -12.49 -8.88
N ARG A 11 3.99 -11.76 -8.89
CA ARG A 11 3.75 -10.66 -7.94
C ARG A 11 3.47 -11.17 -6.53
N THR A 12 2.86 -12.35 -6.39
CA THR A 12 2.69 -13.00 -5.09
C THR A 12 4.04 -13.34 -4.47
N ALA A 13 4.94 -13.93 -5.26
CA ALA A 13 6.30 -14.25 -4.80
C ALA A 13 7.10 -13.00 -4.42
N GLU A 14 7.01 -11.94 -5.22
CA GLU A 14 7.62 -10.64 -4.95
C GLU A 14 7.11 -10.02 -3.63
N ASN A 15 5.79 -9.97 -3.43
CA ASN A 15 5.19 -9.46 -2.19
C ASN A 15 5.63 -10.27 -0.97
N ALA A 16 5.68 -11.60 -1.08
CA ALA A 16 6.16 -12.46 -0.01
C ALA A 16 7.64 -12.22 0.31
N GLY A 17 8.47 -11.99 -0.72
CA GLY A 17 9.89 -11.68 -0.56
C GLY A 17 10.17 -10.32 0.08
N SER A 18 9.22 -9.38 0.03
CA SER A 18 9.41 -8.03 0.59
C SER A 18 9.74 -8.01 2.09
N THR A 19 9.35 -9.06 2.84
CA THR A 19 9.64 -9.14 4.28
C THR A 19 11.12 -9.35 4.59
N ALA A 20 11.92 -9.76 3.59
CA ALA A 20 13.36 -9.92 3.73
C ALA A 20 14.14 -8.63 3.42
N VAL A 21 13.46 -7.59 2.93
CA VAL A 21 14.09 -6.30 2.61
C VAL A 21 14.15 -5.46 3.88
N ALA A 22 15.37 -5.25 4.38
CA ALA A 22 15.61 -4.33 5.48
C ALA A 22 15.75 -2.90 4.95
N LEU A 23 15.05 -1.96 5.60
CA LEU A 23 15.23 -0.53 5.38
C LEU A 23 15.99 0.06 6.56
N SER A 24 16.95 0.93 6.27
CA SER A 24 17.61 1.76 7.27
C SER A 24 16.65 2.80 7.87
N ALA A 25 17.04 3.37 9.00
CA ALA A 25 16.27 4.45 9.63
C ALA A 25 16.11 5.67 8.73
N ASP A 26 17.16 6.00 7.95
CA ASP A 26 17.17 7.15 7.05
C ASP A 26 16.19 6.94 5.87
N GLU A 27 16.15 5.74 5.30
CA GLU A 27 15.19 5.39 4.24
C GLU A 27 13.75 5.46 4.75
N ILE A 28 13.48 4.97 5.96
CA ILE A 28 12.14 5.07 6.58
C ILE A 28 11.76 6.54 6.79
N ALA A 29 12.69 7.37 7.27
CA ALA A 29 12.44 8.79 7.52
C ALA A 29 12.15 9.55 6.21
N ASP A 30 12.89 9.25 5.14
CA ASP A 30 12.65 9.87 3.82
C ASP A 30 11.31 9.44 3.24
N LEU A 31 10.98 8.14 3.25
CA LEU A 31 9.69 7.62 2.77
C LEU A 31 8.50 8.23 3.55
N SER A 32 8.65 8.39 4.86
CA SER A 32 7.62 9.01 5.71
C SER A 32 7.42 10.50 5.39
N THR A 33 8.53 11.21 5.17
CA THR A 33 8.51 12.63 4.77
C THR A 33 7.92 12.80 3.38
N LEU A 34 8.23 11.88 2.46
CA LEU A 34 7.67 11.83 1.11
C LEU A 34 6.15 11.63 1.16
N ALA A 35 5.67 10.65 1.93
CA ALA A 35 4.25 10.38 2.09
C ALA A 35 3.48 11.61 2.63
N THR A 36 4.10 12.36 3.54
CA THR A 36 3.52 13.60 4.08
C THR A 36 3.49 14.72 3.02
N ARG A 37 4.57 14.88 2.25
CA ARG A 37 4.65 15.92 1.21
C ARG A 37 3.71 15.67 0.04
N VAL A 38 3.60 14.41 -0.42
CA VAL A 38 2.77 14.04 -1.57
C VAL A 38 1.30 13.90 -1.16
N GLY A 39 1.05 13.39 0.05
CA GLY A 39 -0.29 13.07 0.53
C GLY A 39 -0.90 11.86 -0.18
N VAL A 40 -2.00 11.35 0.36
CA VAL A 40 -2.87 10.37 -0.31
C VAL A 40 -4.10 11.12 -0.78
N SER A 41 -4.41 11.03 -2.07
CA SER A 41 -5.56 11.70 -2.67
C SER A 41 -6.50 10.71 -3.35
N GLY A 42 -7.78 11.06 -3.36
CA GLY A 42 -8.85 10.25 -3.93
C GLY A 42 -9.45 9.23 -2.97
N ASP A 43 -10.71 8.87 -3.23
CA ASP A 43 -11.45 7.88 -2.45
C ASP A 43 -11.03 6.46 -2.83
N ARG A 44 -11.07 5.54 -1.86
CA ARG A 44 -10.77 4.12 -2.09
C ARG A 44 -11.77 3.47 -3.06
N TYR A 45 -13.03 3.91 -3.00
CA TYR A 45 -14.12 3.46 -3.84
C TYR A 45 -14.89 4.68 -4.36
N ASN A 46 -15.51 4.57 -5.52
CA ASN A 46 -16.38 5.64 -6.02
C ASN A 46 -17.66 5.76 -5.16
N PRO A 47 -18.44 6.86 -5.29
CA PRO A 47 -19.62 7.07 -4.46
C PRO A 47 -20.65 5.92 -4.52
N GLN A 48 -20.82 5.32 -5.70
CA GLN A 48 -21.75 4.20 -5.89
C GLN A 48 -21.28 2.95 -5.14
N GLN A 49 -19.99 2.64 -5.17
CA GLN A 49 -19.39 1.50 -4.45
C GLN A 49 -19.36 1.74 -2.94
N MET A 50 -19.10 2.97 -2.49
CA MET A 50 -19.16 3.35 -1.08
C MET A 50 -20.54 3.11 -0.45
N ALA A 51 -21.63 3.26 -1.23
CA ALA A 51 -22.99 3.03 -0.75
C ALA A 51 -23.32 1.55 -0.39
N PHE A 52 -22.41 0.62 -0.70
CA PHE A 52 -22.52 -0.80 -0.36
C PHE A 52 -21.56 -1.24 0.74
N VAL A 53 -20.68 -0.35 1.21
CA VAL A 53 -19.80 -0.64 2.35
C VAL A 53 -20.64 -0.61 3.64
N ASP A 54 -20.45 -1.60 4.52
CA ASP A 54 -21.15 -1.77 5.82
C ASP A 54 -22.69 -1.92 5.75
N ARG A 55 -23.20 -2.34 4.60
CA ARG A 55 -24.61 -2.71 4.42
C ARG A 55 -24.89 -4.16 4.77
#